data_AF-A0ABD2RF26-F1
#
_entry.id   AF-A0ABD2RF26-F1
#
_cell.length_a   1.000
_cell.length_b   1.000
_cell.length_c   1.000
_cell.angle_alpha   90.00
_cell.angle_beta   90.00
_cell.angle_gamma   90.00
#
_symmetry.space_group_name_H-M   'P 1'
#
loop_
_entity.id
_entity.type
_entity.pdbx_description
1 polymer ?
#
loop_
_entity_poly.entity_id
_entity_poly.type
_entity_poly.pdbx_seq_one_letter_code
_entity_poly.pdbx_strand_id
1 'polypeptide(L)'
;MVNLAAAFEKEGISAFRFDFAGNGESEGSFQYGNYRREADDLRAIVEHFHKEKCFIAAIVGHSKGGNAVLLYASNYKDVQTVINISGRFNLERGIEGRLGRDFKEKIKHNGFIDVRNRKGRFEYRVTEESLMDRLTTDTRGSCQSIPNSCRSGIYILIRS
;
A
#
# COMPACT_ATOMS: atom_id res chain seq x y z
N MET A 1 12.82 -2.38 -2.32
CA MET A 1 12.74 -0.92 -2.51
C MET A 1 14.09 -0.22 -2.42
N VAL A 2 14.99 -0.57 -1.48
CA VAL A 2 16.35 0.03 -1.41
C VAL A 2 17.13 -0.07 -2.73
N ASN A 3 17.18 -1.27 -3.33
CA ASN A 3 17.87 -1.44 -4.62
C ASN A 3 17.21 -0.65 -5.76
N LEU A 4 15.89 -0.42 -5.70
CA LEU A 4 15.19 0.36 -6.71
C LEU A 4 15.51 1.85 -6.56
N ALA A 5 15.55 2.37 -5.33
CA ALA A 5 16.00 3.73 -5.05
C ALA A 5 17.44 3.96 -5.52
N ALA A 6 18.35 3.03 -5.22
CA ALA A 6 19.74 3.09 -5.71
C ALA A 6 19.85 3.01 -7.24
N ALA A 7 18.94 2.27 -7.90
CA ALA A 7 18.88 2.23 -9.37
C ALA A 7 18.41 3.57 -9.95
N PHE A 8 17.41 4.22 -9.35
CA PHE A 8 16.98 5.56 -9.75
C PHE A 8 18.08 6.60 -9.57
N GLU A 9 18.81 6.55 -8.47
CA GLU A 9 19.92 7.48 -8.21
C GLU A 9 21.03 7.36 -9.27
N LYS A 10 21.35 6.14 -9.72
CA LYS A 10 22.30 5.91 -10.82
C LYS A 10 21.86 6.53 -12.16
N GLU A 11 20.55 6.65 -12.38
CA GLU A 11 19.96 7.30 -13.56
C GLU A 11 19.73 8.80 -13.33
N GLY A 12 20.25 9.38 -12.24
CA GLY A 12 20.09 10.80 -11.91
C GLY A 12 18.72 11.19 -11.38
N ILE A 13 17.92 10.22 -10.91
CA ILE A 13 16.59 10.44 -10.34
C ILE A 13 16.66 10.32 -8.82
N SER A 14 16.40 11.43 -8.12
CA SER A 14 16.29 11.43 -6.66
C SER A 14 15.10 10.58 -6.19
N ALA A 15 15.32 9.73 -5.18
CA ALA A 15 14.28 8.87 -4.62
C ALA A 15 14.10 9.12 -3.12
N PHE A 16 12.87 9.38 -2.71
CA PHE A 16 12.49 9.49 -1.30
C PHE A 16 11.67 8.26 -0.87
N ARG A 17 12.02 7.68 0.27
CA ARG A 17 11.26 6.59 0.91
C ARG A 17 10.94 6.98 2.34
N PHE A 18 9.76 6.60 2.79
CA PHE A 18 9.32 6.80 4.16
C PHE A 18 8.60 5.54 4.66
N ASP A 19 8.46 5.46 5.99
CA ASP A 19 7.66 4.42 6.62
C ASP A 19 6.24 4.95 6.84
N PHE A 20 5.23 4.17 6.45
CA PHE A 20 3.82 4.49 6.75
C PHE A 20 3.56 4.48 8.25
N ALA A 21 2.52 5.18 8.70
CA ALA A 21 2.11 5.15 10.10
C ALA A 21 1.99 3.70 10.62
N GLY A 22 2.58 3.42 11.78
CA GLY A 22 2.62 2.09 12.40
C GLY A 22 3.63 1.12 11.79
N ASN A 23 4.57 1.59 10.98
CA ASN A 23 5.64 0.79 10.40
C ASN A 23 7.00 1.43 10.67
N GLY A 24 8.05 0.60 10.78
CA GLY A 24 9.43 1.06 10.88
C GLY A 24 9.61 2.09 12.00
N GLU A 25 10.15 3.25 11.64
CA GLU A 25 10.40 4.36 12.56
C GLU A 25 9.24 5.36 12.66
N SER A 26 8.15 5.16 11.91
CA SER A 26 6.98 6.03 11.97
C SER A 26 6.06 5.65 13.13
N GLU A 27 5.49 6.68 13.76
CA GLU A 27 4.58 6.54 14.91
C GLU A 27 3.33 5.71 14.59
N GLY A 28 2.68 5.19 15.64
CA GLY A 28 1.41 4.47 15.56
C GLY A 28 1.56 2.96 15.69
N SER A 29 0.57 2.21 15.21
CA SER A 29 0.56 0.74 15.27
C SER A 29 0.14 0.13 13.94
N PHE A 30 0.85 -0.91 13.51
CA PHE A 30 0.60 -1.59 12.25
C PHE A 30 -0.88 -1.99 12.10
N GLN A 31 -1.44 -1.74 10.92
CA GLN A 31 -2.80 -2.14 10.54
C GLN A 31 -2.78 -3.05 9.32
N TYR A 32 -3.55 -4.14 9.37
CA TYR A 32 -3.68 -5.09 8.27
C TYR A 32 -4.37 -4.50 7.02
N GLY A 33 -5.40 -3.68 7.25
CA GLY A 33 -5.98 -2.77 6.26
C GLY A 33 -5.40 -1.36 6.41
N ASN A 34 -6.26 -0.36 6.54
CA ASN A 34 -5.94 1.06 6.63
C ASN A 34 -5.45 1.68 5.31
N TYR A 35 -5.94 1.18 4.17
CA TYR A 35 -5.42 1.58 2.85
C TYR A 35 -5.72 3.04 2.49
N ARG A 36 -6.87 3.56 2.96
CA ARG A 36 -7.27 4.96 2.74
C ARG A 36 -6.32 5.92 3.46
N ARG A 37 -6.01 5.63 4.71
CA ARG A 37 -5.06 6.40 5.50
C ARG A 37 -3.64 6.29 4.96
N GLU A 38 -3.22 5.13 4.45
CA GLU A 38 -1.94 5.02 3.74
C GLU A 38 -1.90 5.91 2.47
N ALA A 39 -3.04 6.11 1.80
CA ALA A 39 -3.13 7.10 0.72
C ALA A 39 -3.04 8.55 1.25
N ASP A 40 -3.61 8.84 2.43
CA ASP A 40 -3.47 10.14 3.10
C ASP A 40 -2.02 10.39 3.55
N ASP A 41 -1.31 9.36 4.04
CA ASP A 41 0.11 9.45 4.39
C ASP A 41 0.94 9.80 3.13
N LEU A 42 0.68 9.15 1.99
CA LEU A 42 1.30 9.51 0.70
C LEU A 42 1.02 10.97 0.33
N ARG A 43 -0.22 11.44 0.56
CA ARG A 43 -0.62 12.82 0.29
C ARG A 43 0.13 13.82 1.13
N ALA A 44 0.33 13.55 2.41
CA ALA A 44 1.11 14.43 3.28
C ALA A 44 2.55 14.61 2.76
N ILE A 45 3.18 13.52 2.29
CA ILE A 45 4.53 13.56 1.70
C ILE A 45 4.54 14.33 0.38
N VAL A 46 3.57 14.09 -0.51
CA VAL A 46 3.47 14.81 -1.80
C VAL A 46 3.28 16.31 -1.57
N GLU A 47 2.38 16.70 -0.66
CA GLU A 47 2.16 18.10 -0.33
C GLU A 47 3.38 18.77 0.29
N HIS A 48 4.16 18.04 1.09
CA HIS A 48 5.43 18.54 1.62
C HIS A 48 6.40 18.88 0.46
N PHE A 49 6.63 17.96 -0.46
CA PHE A 49 7.51 18.22 -1.61
C PHE A 49 6.99 19.30 -2.55
N HIS A 50 5.68 19.40 -2.76
CA HIS A 50 5.10 20.51 -3.52
C HIS A 50 5.35 21.87 -2.86
N LYS A 51 5.28 21.97 -1.53
CA LYS A 51 5.62 23.20 -0.77
C LYS A 51 7.09 23.56 -0.93
N GLU A 52 7.97 22.56 -0.96
CA GLU A 52 9.41 22.71 -1.26
C GLU A 52 9.70 22.91 -2.76
N LYS A 53 8.67 23.12 -3.60
CA LYS A 53 8.78 23.34 -5.05
C LYS A 53 9.47 22.19 -5.81
N CYS A 54 9.45 20.99 -5.25
CA CYS A 54 9.95 19.79 -5.91
C CYS A 54 8.90 19.23 -6.89
N PHE A 55 9.38 18.83 -8.06
CA PHE A 55 8.55 18.11 -9.03
C PHE A 55 8.55 16.61 -8.72
N ILE A 56 7.37 16.03 -8.54
CA ILE A 56 7.21 14.59 -8.28
C ILE A 56 6.94 13.87 -9.60
N ALA A 57 7.96 13.19 -10.12
CA ALA A 57 7.86 12.49 -11.40
C ALA A 57 6.96 11.24 -11.33
N ALA A 58 7.02 10.48 -10.23
CA ALA A 58 6.24 9.28 -10.03
C ALA A 58 6.10 8.89 -8.55
N ILE A 59 5.06 8.12 -8.22
CA ILE A 59 4.95 7.40 -6.94
C ILE A 59 4.97 5.90 -7.21
N VAL A 60 5.78 5.16 -6.44
CA VAL A 60 5.97 3.72 -6.60
C VAL A 60 5.55 2.98 -5.34
N GLY A 61 4.61 2.03 -5.49
CA GLY A 61 4.08 1.22 -4.41
C GLY A 61 4.35 -0.27 -4.63
N HIS A 62 4.82 -0.98 -3.60
CA HIS A 62 5.03 -2.42 -3.64
C HIS A 62 4.10 -3.16 -2.66
N SER A 63 3.53 -4.29 -3.09
CA SER A 63 2.64 -5.12 -2.27
C SER A 63 1.49 -4.29 -1.68
N LYS A 64 1.36 -4.19 -0.35
CA LYS A 64 0.36 -3.32 0.30
C LYS A 64 0.47 -1.86 -0.18
N GLY A 65 1.69 -1.34 -0.33
CA GLY A 65 1.93 0.01 -0.88
C GLY A 65 1.45 0.16 -2.33
N GLY A 66 1.37 -0.93 -3.11
CA GLY A 66 0.78 -0.92 -4.45
C GLY A 66 -0.71 -0.57 -4.44
N ASN A 67 -1.44 -0.95 -3.38
CA ASN A 67 -2.82 -0.55 -3.17
C ASN A 67 -2.93 0.91 -2.72
N ALA A 68 -2.03 1.36 -1.84
CA ALA A 68 -1.98 2.76 -1.39
C ALA A 68 -1.77 3.73 -2.57
N VAL A 69 -0.86 3.43 -3.50
CA VAL A 69 -0.63 4.31 -4.67
C VAL A 69 -1.80 4.33 -5.66
N LEU A 70 -2.56 3.24 -5.79
CA LEU A 70 -3.77 3.22 -6.61
C LEU A 70 -4.88 4.08 -5.98
N LEU A 71 -5.08 3.96 -4.67
CA LEU A 71 -6.04 4.81 -3.95
C LEU A 71 -5.63 6.28 -3.97
N TYR A 72 -4.34 6.56 -3.81
CA TYR A 72 -3.78 7.90 -3.97
C TYR A 72 -4.15 8.51 -5.33
N ALA A 73 -3.84 7.79 -6.42
CA ALA A 73 -4.12 8.26 -7.77
C ALA A 73 -5.61 8.49 -8.03
N SER A 74 -6.47 7.60 -7.49
CA SER A 74 -7.93 7.73 -7.53
C SER A 74 -8.42 8.99 -6.82
N ASN A 75 -7.88 9.27 -5.64
CA ASN A 75 -8.41 10.29 -4.74
C ASN A 75 -7.92 11.70 -5.09
N TYR A 76 -6.62 11.87 -5.36
CA TYR A 76 -6.03 13.22 -5.46
C TYR A 76 -5.72 13.66 -6.88
N LYS A 77 -5.45 12.72 -7.79
CA LYS A 77 -5.32 12.98 -9.24
C LYS A 77 -4.29 14.06 -9.62
N ASP A 78 -3.26 14.26 -8.79
CA ASP A 78 -2.29 15.34 -8.93
C ASP A 78 -0.87 14.86 -9.26
N VAL A 79 -0.60 13.55 -9.17
CA VAL A 79 0.62 12.93 -9.67
C VAL A 79 0.32 12.13 -10.94
N GLN A 80 1.05 12.45 -12.01
CA GLN A 80 0.79 11.92 -13.34
C GLN A 80 1.25 10.47 -13.55
N THR A 81 2.17 9.96 -12.73
CA THR A 81 2.71 8.61 -12.90
C THR A 81 2.62 7.84 -11.59
N VAL A 82 1.93 6.70 -11.61
CA VAL A 82 1.89 5.77 -10.48
C VAL A 82 2.30 4.37 -10.93
N ILE A 83 3.15 3.73 -10.12
CA ILE A 83 3.69 2.41 -10.41
C ILE A 83 3.26 1.46 -9.30
N ASN A 84 2.39 0.51 -9.63
CA ASN A 84 1.98 -0.57 -8.74
C ASN A 84 2.81 -1.83 -9.02
N ILE A 85 3.62 -2.25 -8.05
CA ILE A 85 4.42 -3.47 -8.11
C ILE A 85 3.80 -4.52 -7.19
N SER A 86 3.19 -5.53 -7.78
CA SER A 86 2.62 -6.68 -7.04
C SER A 86 1.59 -6.32 -5.96
N GLY A 87 0.91 -5.17 -6.10
CA GLY A 87 -0.27 -4.83 -5.32
C GLY A 87 -1.44 -5.75 -5.65
N ARG A 88 -2.28 -6.01 -4.65
CA ARG A 88 -3.39 -6.95 -4.80
C ARG A 88 -4.59 -6.23 -5.39
N PHE A 89 -5.03 -6.66 -6.58
CA PHE A 89 -6.28 -6.14 -7.13
C PHE A 89 -7.49 -6.65 -6.33
N ASN A 90 -7.67 -7.96 -6.18
CA ASN A 90 -8.71 -8.50 -5.31
C ASN A 90 -8.20 -8.65 -3.86
N LEU A 91 -8.72 -7.84 -2.95
CA LEU A 91 -8.30 -7.80 -1.55
C LEU A 91 -8.91 -8.91 -0.68
N GLU A 92 -10.06 -9.48 -1.08
CA GLU A 92 -10.71 -10.61 -0.41
C GLU A 92 -9.94 -11.91 -0.62
N ARG A 93 -9.33 -12.06 -1.81
CA ARG A 93 -8.66 -13.31 -2.20
C ARG A 93 -7.42 -13.59 -1.34
N GLY A 94 -7.38 -14.81 -0.80
CA GLY A 94 -6.23 -15.35 -0.07
C GLY A 94 -6.19 -14.99 1.41
N ILE A 95 -7.25 -14.38 1.96
CA ILE A 95 -7.38 -14.12 3.39
C ILE A 95 -7.44 -15.43 4.18
N GLU A 96 -8.21 -16.42 3.73
CA GLU A 96 -8.33 -17.73 4.40
C GLU A 96 -6.99 -18.45 4.56
N GLY A 97 -6.14 -18.41 3.52
CA GLY A 97 -4.82 -19.00 3.58
C GLY A 97 -3.87 -18.30 4.57
N ARG A 98 -4.19 -17.06 4.97
CA ARG A 98 -3.37 -16.26 5.87
C ARG A 98 -3.90 -16.20 7.29
N LEU A 99 -5.22 -16.12 7.46
CA LEU A 99 -5.90 -15.94 8.74
C LEU A 99 -6.62 -17.21 9.23
N GLY A 100 -6.68 -18.26 8.41
CA GLY A 100 -7.47 -19.47 8.65
C GLY A 100 -8.84 -19.40 7.98
N ARG A 101 -9.46 -20.56 7.73
CA ARG A 101 -10.81 -20.64 7.12
C ARG A 101 -11.91 -20.09 8.04
N ASP A 102 -11.67 -20.13 9.34
CA ASP A 102 -12.56 -19.68 10.42
C ASP A 102 -12.23 -18.26 10.90
N PHE A 103 -11.58 -17.44 10.05
CA PHE A 103 -11.13 -16.10 10.46
C PHE A 103 -12.30 -15.17 10.83
N LYS A 104 -13.46 -15.32 10.17
CA LYS A 104 -14.63 -14.47 10.45
C LYS A 104 -15.19 -14.77 11.83
N GLU A 105 -15.26 -16.04 12.21
CA GLU A 105 -15.72 -16.48 13.52
C GLU A 105 -14.74 -16.05 14.62
N LYS A 106 -13.43 -16.28 14.39
CA LYS A 106 -12.37 -15.87 15.32
C LYS A 106 -12.37 -14.38 15.60
N ILE A 107 -12.47 -13.56 14.55
CA ILE A 107 -12.42 -12.11 14.71
C ILE A 107 -13.69 -11.58 15.38
N LYS A 108 -14.87 -12.15 15.07
CA LYS A 108 -16.13 -11.78 15.71
C LYS A 108 -16.16 -12.13 17.20
N HIS A 109 -15.56 -13.25 17.59
CA HIS A 109 -15.52 -13.68 18.98
C HIS A 109 -14.44 -12.96 19.80
N ASN A 110 -13.25 -12.78 19.23
CA ASN A 110 -12.08 -12.29 19.98
C ASN A 110 -11.78 -10.79 19.74
N GLY A 111 -12.43 -10.16 18.75
CA GLY A 111 -12.13 -8.81 18.26
C GLY A 111 -10.86 -8.70 17.40
N PHE A 112 -9.99 -9.71 17.43
CA PHE A 112 -8.74 -9.74 16.69
C PHE A 112 -8.23 -11.16 16.38
N ILE A 113 -7.26 -11.22 15.46
CA ILE A 113 -6.46 -12.41 15.16
C ILE A 113 -4.98 -12.03 15.20
N ASP A 114 -4.20 -12.75 16.02
CA ASP A 114 -2.74 -12.62 16.02
C ASP A 114 -2.13 -13.54 14.95
N VAL A 115 -1.51 -12.92 13.94
CA VAL A 115 -0.80 -13.65 12.89
C VAL A 115 0.60 -13.99 13.39
N ARG A 116 0.98 -15.25 13.17
CA ARG A 116 2.28 -15.81 13.58
C ARG A 116 2.99 -16.38 12.37
N ASN A 117 4.32 -16.27 12.34
CA ASN A 117 5.14 -16.83 11.29
C ASN A 117 5.28 -18.36 11.40
N ARG A 118 5.97 -18.99 10.44
CA ARG A 118 6.22 -20.45 10.43
C ARG A 118 6.95 -20.97 11.67
N LYS A 119 7.63 -20.10 12.43
CA LYS A 119 8.31 -20.42 13.70
C LYS A 119 7.44 -20.15 14.93
N GLY A 120 6.15 -19.82 14.74
CA GLY A 120 5.19 -19.53 15.82
C GLY A 120 5.34 -18.14 16.46
N ARG A 121 6.27 -17.30 15.98
CA ARG A 121 6.49 -15.96 16.54
C ARG A 121 5.41 -15.01 16.02
N PHE A 122 4.92 -14.13 16.91
CA PHE A 122 4.00 -13.06 16.56
C PHE A 122 4.61 -12.17 15.46
N GLU A 123 3.81 -11.86 14.42
CA GLU A 123 4.17 -10.91 13.38
C GLU A 123 3.33 -9.63 13.50
N TYR A 124 2.01 -9.76 13.51
CA TYR A 124 1.09 -8.63 13.59
C TYR A 124 -0.31 -9.06 14.03
N ARG A 125 -1.12 -8.09 14.45
CA ARG A 125 -2.52 -8.27 14.83
C ARG A 125 -3.45 -7.77 13.73
N VAL A 126 -4.50 -8.53 13.44
CA VAL A 126 -5.62 -8.14 12.57
C VAL A 126 -6.82 -7.86 13.45
N THR A 127 -7.23 -6.60 13.56
CA THR A 127 -8.49 -6.21 14.23
C THR A 127 -9.66 -6.31 13.27
N GLU A 128 -10.88 -6.43 13.80
CA GLU A 128 -12.11 -6.39 12.99
C GLU A 128 -12.15 -5.14 12.10
N GLU A 129 -11.87 -3.97 12.66
CA GLU A 129 -11.78 -2.70 11.92
C GLU A 129 -10.80 -2.78 10.74
N SER A 130 -9.57 -3.24 10.99
CA SER A 130 -8.54 -3.33 9.94
C SER A 130 -8.89 -4.35 8.85
N LEU A 131 -9.59 -5.43 9.21
CA LEU A 131 -10.07 -6.42 8.26
C LEU A 131 -11.21 -5.85 7.40
N MET A 132 -12.15 -5.15 8.03
CA MET A 132 -13.26 -4.53 7.33
C MET A 132 -12.81 -3.41 6.40
N ASP A 133 -11.83 -2.58 6.79
CA ASP A 133 -11.25 -1.60 5.88
C ASP A 133 -10.68 -2.28 4.62
N ARG A 134 -9.95 -3.39 4.79
CA ARG A 134 -9.44 -4.18 3.66
C ARG A 134 -10.55 -4.71 2.76
N LEU A 135 -11.56 -5.35 3.34
CA LEU A 135 -12.64 -5.99 2.59
C LEU A 135 -13.53 -4.98 1.86
N THR A 136 -13.70 -3.78 2.44
CA THR A 136 -14.52 -2.69 1.87
C THR A 136 -13.75 -1.75 0.96
N THR A 137 -12.46 -2.00 0.72
CA THR A 137 -11.65 -1.20 -0.22
C THR A 137 -11.97 -1.64 -1.65
N ASP A 138 -12.73 -0.82 -2.37
CA ASP A 138 -13.07 -1.05 -3.78
C ASP A 138 -11.91 -0.67 -4.72
N THR A 139 -10.98 -1.59 -4.89
CA THR A 139 -9.85 -1.43 -5.81
C THR A 139 -10.28 -1.26 -7.26
N ARG A 140 -11.40 -1.86 -7.68
CA ARG A 140 -11.89 -1.75 -9.06
C ARG A 140 -12.41 -0.35 -9.32
N GLY A 141 -13.30 0.15 -8.46
CA GLY A 141 -13.82 1.52 -8.55
C GLY A 141 -12.69 2.55 -8.49
N SER A 142 -11.71 2.36 -7.60
CA SER A 142 -10.53 3.23 -7.54
C SER A 142 -9.70 3.19 -8.82
N CYS A 143 -9.47 2.02 -9.43
CA CYS A 143 -8.73 1.98 -10.71
C CYS A 143 -9.49 2.68 -11.84
N GLN A 144 -10.83 2.60 -11.85
CA GLN A 144 -11.67 3.23 -12.87
C GLN A 144 -11.77 4.76 -12.72
N SER A 145 -11.55 5.29 -11.52
CA SER A 145 -11.59 6.73 -11.25
C SER A 145 -10.25 7.44 -11.55
N ILE A 146 -9.17 6.69 -11.76
CA ILE A 146 -7.86 7.22 -12.14
C ILE A 146 -7.98 7.88 -13.54
N PRO A 147 -7.60 9.16 -13.70
CA PRO A 147 -7.68 9.83 -14.99
C PRO A 147 -6.84 9.12 -16.07
N ASN A 148 -7.31 9.11 -17.32
CA ASN A 148 -6.54 8.59 -18.46
C ASN A 148 -5.23 9.36 -18.70
N SER A 149 -5.12 10.59 -18.19
CA SER A 149 -3.88 11.36 -18.21
C SER A 149 -2.83 10.83 -17.22
N CYS A 150 -3.24 10.03 -16.24
CA CYS A 150 -2.33 9.33 -15.34
C CYS A 150 -1.77 8.10 -16.06
N ARG A 151 -0.45 8.09 -16.27
CA ARG A 151 0.25 6.96 -16.89
C ARG A 151 0.33 5.82 -15.87
N SER A 152 -0.47 4.77 -16.09
CA SER A 152 -0.32 3.49 -15.41
C SER A 152 0.35 2.49 -16.36
N GLY A 153 1.52 1.99 -15.97
CA GLY A 153 2.30 1.04 -16.76
C GLY A 153 2.28 -0.36 -16.13
N ILE A 154 2.05 -1.39 -16.94
CA ILE A 154 2.28 -2.78 -16.55
C ILE A 154 3.74 -3.10 -16.91
N TYR A 155 4.59 -3.27 -15.90
CA TYR A 155 5.97 -3.71 -16.08
C TYR A 155 6.07 -5.22 -15.86
N ILE A 156 6.22 -5.99 -16.93
CA ILE A 156 6.53 -7.43 -16.85
C ILE A 156 8.05 -7.54 -16.70
N LEU A 157 8.51 -7.76 -15.48
CA LEU A 157 9.93 -8.00 -15.19
C LEU A 157 10.26 -9.46 -15.52
N ILE A 158 10.83 -9.70 -16.71
CA ILE A 158 11.36 -11.01 -17.09
C ILE A 158 12.79 -11.10 -16.61
N ARG A 159 13.10 -12.12 -15.80
CA ARG A 159 14.46 -12.40 -15.35
C ARG A 159 15.20 -13.08 -16.51
N SER A 160 16.27 -12.46 -17.01
CA SER A 160 17.26 -13.10 -17.88
C SER A 160 18.10 -14.09 -17.09
#